data_AF-A0A936L1N7-F1
#
_entry.id   AF-A0A936L1N7-F1
#
_cell.length_a   1.000
_cell.length_b   1.000
_cell.length_c   1.000
_cell.angle_alpha   90.00
_cell.angle_beta   90.00
_cell.angle_gamma   90.00
#
_symmetry.space_group_name_H-M   'P 1'
#
loop_
_entity.id
_entity.type
_entity.pdbx_description
1 polymer ?
#
loop_
_entity_poly.entity_id
_entity_poly.type
_entity_poly.pdbx_seq_one_letter_code
_entity_poly.pdbx_strand_id
1 'polypeptide(L)'
;MKNLKIILPVSIITALAVIAFFLSNNVSVKDTPVAQSETVQEQGGTTNILNQKSGRYDPAVTENSFSVKNVLNEEQGSLKVTEEAVVEKGKNYLLLQVDNRIKQLRPFRKRIENIDDLKESVRNNLLSELTHQIDRFEAFKPEIKISKTKKDVRQVADKIKDVWIKSRLSVDHAEESVLVSKESHLVSEAGAASISIQKRIDAIKATGKDASSYEKLLVAYNNKIASAKQDVASAKEKYNAATVTSIEVEKENLIKEKNLSLASAQNNIKDAYKLLRDGAQQEFSQRFK
;
A
#
# COMPACT_ATOMS: atom_id res chain seq x y z
N MET A 1 -0.38 51.14 41.92
CA MET A 1 0.25 49.96 41.30
C MET A 1 -0.79 49.27 40.45
N LYS A 2 -0.56 49.14 39.15
CA LYS A 2 -1.55 48.72 38.14
C LYS A 2 -1.75 47.21 38.19
N ASN A 3 -3.01 46.79 38.31
CA ASN A 3 -3.43 45.38 38.29
C ASN A 3 -3.21 44.79 36.89
N LEU A 4 -2.17 43.98 36.73
CA LEU A 4 -1.94 43.18 35.53
C LEU A 4 -2.85 41.95 35.60
N LYS A 5 -4.05 42.03 34.99
CA LYS A 5 -4.91 40.86 34.81
C LYS A 5 -4.25 39.93 33.77
N ILE A 6 -3.71 38.81 34.24
CA ILE A 6 -3.20 37.72 33.40
C ILE A 6 -4.41 37.06 32.71
N ILE A 7 -4.73 37.51 31.50
CA ILE A 7 -5.71 36.88 30.62
C ILE A 7 -4.96 35.88 29.73
N LEU A 8 -4.75 34.66 30.24
CA LEU A 8 -4.45 33.45 29.47
C LEU A 8 -4.73 32.25 30.40
N PRO A 9 -5.55 31.25 29.99
CA PRO A 9 -5.31 30.47 28.79
C PRO A 9 -6.60 29.96 28.11
N VAL A 10 -7.18 30.74 27.20
CA VAL A 10 -8.24 30.24 26.29
C VAL A 10 -7.62 29.67 25.01
N SER A 11 -6.41 30.08 24.65
CA SER A 11 -5.74 29.78 23.38
C SER A 11 -5.02 28.42 23.31
N ILE A 12 -4.64 27.82 24.44
CA ILE A 12 -3.85 26.57 24.43
C ILE A 12 -4.73 25.33 24.14
N ILE A 13 -6.02 25.40 24.46
CA ILE A 13 -6.94 24.26 24.45
C ILE A 13 -7.68 24.14 23.11
N THR A 14 -8.02 25.28 22.49
CA THR A 14 -8.40 25.32 21.08
C THR A 14 -7.28 24.83 20.18
N ALA A 15 -6.01 25.10 20.49
CA ALA A 15 -4.89 24.57 19.70
C ALA A 15 -4.80 23.02 19.73
N LEU A 16 -5.19 22.36 20.82
CA LEU A 16 -5.23 20.89 20.90
C LEU A 16 -6.38 20.29 20.08
N ALA A 17 -7.58 20.89 20.15
CA ALA A 17 -8.72 20.44 19.35
C ALA A 17 -8.52 20.69 17.85
N VAL A 18 -7.85 21.80 17.48
CA VAL A 18 -7.53 22.13 16.09
C VAL A 18 -6.47 21.18 15.52
N ILE A 19 -5.42 20.84 16.28
CA ILE A 19 -4.42 19.84 15.86
C ILE A 19 -5.05 18.45 15.72
N ALA A 20 -5.92 18.04 16.65
CA ALA A 20 -6.65 16.78 16.53
C ALA A 20 -7.60 16.78 15.32
N PHE A 21 -8.29 17.89 15.04
CA PHE A 21 -9.18 18.02 13.89
C PHE A 21 -8.44 18.03 12.54
N PHE A 22 -7.27 18.69 12.45
CA PHE A 22 -6.42 18.65 11.25
C PHE A 22 -5.76 17.28 11.05
N LEU A 23 -5.32 16.58 12.10
CA LEU A 23 -4.79 15.22 11.97
C LEU A 23 -5.88 14.19 11.67
N SER A 24 -7.11 14.41 12.14
CA SER A 24 -8.27 13.54 11.81
C SER A 24 -8.76 13.74 10.37
N ASN A 25 -8.71 14.97 9.85
CA ASN A 25 -9.25 15.32 8.54
C ASN A 25 -8.20 15.35 7.42
N ASN A 26 -6.90 15.43 7.73
CA ASN A 26 -5.82 15.30 6.73
C ASN A 26 -5.37 13.85 6.51
N VAL A 27 -6.00 12.86 7.15
CA VAL A 27 -6.13 11.52 6.54
C VAL A 27 -7.19 11.60 5.43
N SER A 28 -7.01 12.56 4.53
CA SER A 28 -7.77 12.67 3.30
C SER A 28 -7.16 11.66 2.33
N VAL A 29 -7.86 10.54 2.17
CA VAL A 29 -7.70 9.65 1.02
C VAL A 29 -8.26 10.36 -0.22
N LYS A 30 -7.62 11.46 -0.62
CA LYS A 30 -7.78 12.21 -1.87
C LYS A 30 -6.39 12.79 -2.11
N ASP A 31 -5.55 12.27 -3.00
CA ASP A 31 -5.84 11.92 -4.38
C ASP A 31 -5.05 10.68 -4.82
N THR A 32 -5.76 9.68 -5.30
CA THR A 32 -5.20 8.75 -6.28
C THR A 32 -6.20 8.74 -7.44
N PRO A 33 -5.84 9.21 -8.65
CA PRO A 33 -6.73 9.13 -9.78
C PRO A 33 -6.80 7.66 -10.21
N VAL A 34 -7.76 6.93 -9.64
CA VAL A 34 -8.22 5.67 -10.22
C VAL A 34 -8.97 6.05 -11.48
N ALA A 35 -8.41 5.64 -12.62
CA ALA A 35 -8.93 5.91 -13.94
C ALA A 35 -10.43 5.58 -14.04
N GLN A 36 -11.23 6.58 -14.40
CA GLN A 36 -12.56 6.38 -14.95
C GLN A 36 -12.40 5.81 -16.36
N SER A 37 -12.81 4.57 -16.57
CA SER A 37 -13.18 4.07 -17.90
C SER A 37 -14.70 4.21 -18.04
N GLU A 38 -15.11 4.95 -19.05
CA GLU A 38 -16.50 5.11 -19.49
C GLU A 38 -17.13 3.76 -19.86
N THR A 39 -18.32 3.49 -19.34
CA THR A 39 -19.35 2.71 -20.06
C THR A 39 -20.74 3.18 -19.64
N VAL A 40 -21.42 3.79 -20.61
CA VAL A 40 -22.85 3.85 -20.94
C VAL A 40 -23.89 3.27 -19.96
N GLN A 41 -24.95 4.06 -19.76
CA GLN A 41 -26.21 3.82 -19.03
C GLN A 41 -26.90 2.48 -19.33
N GLU A 42 -27.45 1.84 -18.29
CA GLU A 42 -28.87 1.47 -18.27
C GLU A 42 -29.40 1.29 -16.84
N GLN A 43 -30.71 1.48 -16.69
CA GLN A 43 -31.44 1.85 -15.47
C GLN A 43 -31.76 0.70 -14.50
N GLY A 44 -31.83 1.06 -13.21
CA GLY A 44 -32.88 0.59 -12.29
C GLY A 44 -32.52 -0.54 -11.31
N GLY A 45 -32.60 -0.22 -10.00
CA GLY A 45 -32.75 -1.23 -8.94
C GLY A 45 -31.94 -0.97 -7.67
N THR A 46 -32.57 -0.33 -6.69
CA THR A 46 -32.08 -0.17 -5.32
C THR A 46 -31.84 -1.51 -4.60
N THR A 47 -30.69 -1.68 -3.93
CA THR A 47 -30.58 -2.31 -2.60
C THR A 47 -29.18 -2.17 -1.99
N ASN A 48 -29.16 -1.88 -0.68
CA ASN A 48 -27.99 -1.85 0.21
C ASN A 48 -27.14 -3.11 0.15
N ILE A 49 -25.82 -2.99 -0.05
CA ILE A 49 -24.79 -3.80 0.67
C ILE A 49 -23.53 -2.96 0.89
N LEU A 50 -23.28 -2.62 2.15
CA LEU A 50 -22.01 -2.15 2.70
C LEU A 50 -21.05 -3.35 2.75
N ASN A 51 -20.31 -3.58 1.67
CA ASN A 51 -19.13 -4.45 1.65
C ASN A 51 -18.15 -3.86 0.64
N GLN A 52 -17.31 -2.95 1.11
CA GLN A 52 -16.17 -2.46 0.34
C GLN A 52 -15.12 -3.57 0.35
N LYS A 53 -15.27 -4.50 -0.59
CA LYS A 53 -14.21 -5.39 -1.09
C LYS A 53 -13.04 -4.47 -1.48
N SER A 54 -12.03 -4.35 -0.61
CA SER A 54 -10.68 -4.12 -1.10
C SER A 54 -10.43 -5.23 -2.12
N GLY A 55 -9.94 -4.87 -3.31
CA GLY A 55 -9.70 -5.81 -4.40
C GLY A 55 -8.74 -6.91 -3.96
N ARG A 56 -9.29 -7.97 -3.37
CA ARG A 56 -8.63 -9.27 -3.28
C ARG A 56 -8.46 -9.70 -4.72
N TYR A 57 -7.23 -9.55 -5.22
CA TYR A 57 -6.75 -10.32 -6.34
C TYR A 57 -6.96 -11.78 -5.96
N ASP A 58 -7.89 -12.44 -6.65
CA ASP A 58 -8.21 -13.84 -6.45
C ASP A 58 -7.03 -14.66 -7.02
N PRO A 59 -6.21 -15.34 -6.19
CA PRO A 59 -5.11 -16.15 -6.70
C PRO A 59 -5.61 -17.35 -7.52
N ALA A 60 -6.94 -17.62 -7.53
CA ALA A 60 -7.55 -18.74 -8.24
C ALA A 60 -7.84 -18.48 -9.73
N VAL A 61 -7.62 -17.28 -10.28
CA VAL A 61 -7.57 -17.09 -11.74
C VAL A 61 -6.13 -17.32 -12.21
N THR A 62 -5.66 -18.55 -12.01
CA THR A 62 -4.48 -19.12 -12.67
C THR A 62 -4.81 -19.46 -14.12
N GLU A 63 -5.34 -18.50 -14.89
CA GLU A 63 -5.35 -18.66 -16.33
C GLU A 63 -4.05 -18.08 -16.87
N ASN A 64 -3.14 -18.99 -17.21
CA ASN A 64 -1.87 -18.72 -17.88
C ASN A 64 -2.09 -17.91 -19.16
N SER A 65 -2.25 -16.59 -19.05
CA SER A 65 -2.51 -15.74 -20.21
C SER A 65 -1.37 -15.78 -21.23
N PHE A 66 -0.17 -16.18 -20.81
CA PHE A 66 1.04 -16.36 -21.62
C PHE A 66 1.13 -17.68 -22.42
N SER A 67 0.03 -18.42 -22.56
CA SER A 67 0.03 -19.68 -23.28
C SER A 67 -0.07 -19.45 -24.79
N VAL A 68 1.08 -19.25 -25.44
CA VAL A 68 1.21 -19.21 -26.92
C VAL A 68 0.63 -20.47 -27.58
N LYS A 69 0.48 -21.58 -26.84
CA LYS A 69 -0.17 -22.81 -27.30
C LYS A 69 -1.57 -22.56 -27.88
N ASN A 70 -2.39 -21.69 -27.30
CA ASN A 70 -3.76 -21.45 -27.79
C ASN A 70 -3.75 -20.65 -29.11
N VAL A 71 -2.83 -19.68 -29.23
CA VAL A 71 -2.63 -18.89 -30.46
C VAL A 71 -2.13 -19.76 -31.62
N LEU A 72 -1.36 -20.83 -31.32
CA LEU A 72 -0.75 -21.73 -32.30
C LEU A 72 -1.62 -22.96 -32.65
N ASN A 73 -2.66 -23.29 -31.86
CA ASN A 73 -3.42 -24.54 -31.97
C ASN A 73 -4.88 -24.37 -32.47
N GLU A 74 -5.33 -23.14 -32.77
CA GLU A 74 -6.72 -22.83 -33.17
C GLU A 74 -7.13 -23.26 -34.59
N GLU A 75 -6.44 -24.21 -35.22
CA GLU A 75 -6.67 -24.59 -36.63
C GLU A 75 -7.18 -26.02 -36.79
N GLN A 76 -8.45 -26.23 -36.46
CA GLN A 76 -9.27 -27.32 -37.00
C GLN A 76 -10.50 -26.72 -37.71
N GLY A 77 -10.28 -26.00 -38.81
CA GLY A 77 -11.37 -25.39 -39.58
C GLY A 77 -10.90 -24.49 -40.73
N SER A 78 -10.56 -25.11 -41.86
CA SER A 78 -10.53 -24.53 -43.22
C SER A 78 -9.97 -23.10 -43.41
N LEU A 79 -8.63 -22.98 -43.44
CA LEU A 79 -7.85 -22.06 -44.28
C LEU A 79 -6.38 -22.47 -44.11
N LYS A 80 -5.62 -22.67 -45.18
CA LYS A 80 -4.18 -23.01 -45.08
C LYS A 80 -3.42 -21.78 -44.59
N VAL A 81 -3.37 -21.57 -43.27
CA VAL A 81 -2.55 -20.52 -42.69
C VAL A 81 -1.09 -20.91 -42.90
N THR A 82 -0.31 -20.02 -43.50
CA THR A 82 1.11 -20.25 -43.74
C THR A 82 1.87 -20.26 -42.42
N GLU A 83 2.95 -21.03 -42.34
CA GLU A 83 3.83 -21.03 -41.16
C GLU A 83 4.31 -19.61 -40.80
N GLU A 84 4.58 -18.79 -41.81
CA GLU A 84 4.94 -17.37 -41.67
C GLU A 84 3.85 -16.56 -40.95
N ALA A 85 2.58 -16.73 -41.33
CA ALA A 85 1.47 -16.04 -40.68
C ALA A 85 1.33 -16.44 -39.20
N VAL A 86 1.58 -17.71 -38.87
CA VAL A 86 1.57 -18.20 -37.49
C VAL A 86 2.73 -17.61 -36.67
N VAL A 87 3.94 -17.54 -37.25
CA VAL A 87 5.11 -16.92 -36.61
C VAL A 87 4.85 -15.43 -36.35
N GLU A 88 4.31 -14.71 -37.33
CA GLU A 88 4.04 -13.28 -37.19
C GLU A 88 2.95 -12.99 -36.16
N LYS A 89 1.87 -13.78 -36.11
CA LYS A 89 0.84 -13.71 -35.05
C LYS A 89 1.47 -13.89 -33.67
N GLY A 90 2.36 -14.88 -33.52
CA GLY A 90 3.09 -15.13 -32.27
C GLY A 90 3.99 -13.95 -31.85
N LYS A 91 4.73 -13.36 -32.80
CA LYS A 91 5.58 -12.18 -32.55
C LYS A 91 4.75 -10.98 -32.10
N ASN A 92 3.66 -10.68 -32.80
CA ASN A 92 2.77 -9.57 -32.46
C ASN A 92 2.15 -9.74 -31.07
N TYR A 93 1.74 -10.96 -30.74
CA TYR A 93 1.24 -11.29 -29.41
C TYR A 93 2.32 -11.04 -28.33
N LEU A 94 3.55 -11.54 -28.51
CA LEU A 94 4.61 -11.34 -27.52
C LEU A 94 5.01 -9.87 -27.36
N LEU A 95 5.08 -9.11 -28.46
CA LEU A 95 5.35 -7.66 -28.43
C LEU A 95 4.28 -6.93 -27.62
N LEU A 96 3.00 -7.23 -27.87
CA LEU A 96 1.89 -6.65 -27.13
C LEU A 96 2.00 -6.94 -25.63
N GLN A 97 2.31 -8.18 -25.24
CA GLN A 97 2.46 -8.55 -23.83
C GLN A 97 3.63 -7.82 -23.16
N VAL A 98 4.78 -7.74 -23.84
CA VAL A 98 5.96 -7.00 -23.37
C VAL A 98 5.64 -5.51 -23.18
N ASP A 99 5.00 -4.88 -24.16
CA ASP A 99 4.62 -3.46 -24.10
C ASP A 99 3.61 -3.20 -22.97
N ASN A 100 2.61 -4.06 -22.82
CA ASN A 100 1.65 -3.97 -21.73
C ASN A 100 2.34 -4.07 -20.36
N ARG A 101 3.32 -4.98 -20.21
CA ARG A 101 4.04 -5.12 -18.94
C ARG A 101 4.89 -3.90 -18.63
N ILE A 102 5.62 -3.38 -19.61
CA ILE A 102 6.40 -2.13 -19.45
C ILE A 102 5.48 -0.98 -19.06
N LYS A 103 4.31 -0.87 -19.70
CA LYS A 103 3.29 0.15 -19.39
C LYS A 103 2.74 0.02 -17.98
N GLN A 104 2.70 -1.17 -17.39
CA GLN A 104 2.32 -1.38 -15.99
C GLN A 104 3.47 -1.05 -15.02
N LEU A 105 4.70 -1.47 -15.34
CA LEU A 105 5.85 -1.30 -14.45
C LEU A 105 6.34 0.15 -14.33
N ARG A 106 6.27 0.93 -15.42
CA ARG A 106 6.74 2.34 -15.39
C ARG A 106 5.96 3.22 -14.41
N PRO A 107 4.61 3.26 -14.41
CA PRO A 107 3.84 3.99 -13.40
C PRO A 107 4.09 3.47 -11.99
N PHE A 108 4.23 2.15 -11.82
CA PHE A 108 4.50 1.55 -10.52
C PHE A 108 5.87 2.00 -9.98
N ARG A 109 6.92 1.96 -10.80
CA ARG A 109 8.25 2.50 -10.47
C ARG A 109 8.16 3.98 -10.07
N LYS A 110 7.46 4.79 -10.85
CA LYS A 110 7.24 6.22 -10.53
C LYS A 110 6.49 6.38 -9.21
N ARG A 111 5.52 5.52 -8.90
CA ARG A 111 4.85 5.53 -7.60
C ARG A 111 5.86 5.30 -6.48
N ILE A 112 6.68 4.25 -6.55
CA ILE A 112 7.71 3.95 -5.54
C ILE A 112 8.70 5.12 -5.36
N GLU A 113 9.10 5.76 -6.46
CA GLU A 113 10.00 6.92 -6.45
C GLU A 113 9.45 8.08 -5.61
N ASN A 114 8.12 8.28 -5.60
CA ASN A 114 7.45 9.40 -4.94
C ASN A 114 6.84 9.08 -3.56
N ILE A 115 7.11 7.91 -2.97
CA ILE A 115 6.59 7.59 -1.62
C ILE A 115 7.54 8.17 -0.57
N ASP A 116 7.26 9.31 0.03
CA ASP A 116 8.21 9.97 0.95
C ASP A 116 8.61 9.09 2.15
N ASP A 117 7.67 8.31 2.69
CA ASP A 117 7.86 7.51 3.91
C ASP A 117 8.65 6.22 3.71
N LEU A 118 9.13 5.95 2.50
CA LEU A 118 9.94 4.77 2.21
C LEU A 118 11.41 5.06 2.49
N LYS A 119 12.03 4.25 3.36
CA LYS A 119 13.47 4.33 3.64
C LYS A 119 14.27 4.32 2.34
N GLU A 120 15.19 5.28 2.18
CA GLU A 120 15.97 5.48 0.95
C GLU A 120 16.64 4.19 0.44
N SER A 121 17.27 3.42 1.34
CA SER A 121 17.90 2.14 0.96
C SER A 121 16.89 1.13 0.38
N VAL A 122 15.67 1.08 0.93
CA VAL A 122 14.60 0.20 0.44
C VAL A 122 14.09 0.71 -0.90
N ARG A 123 13.84 2.03 -1.01
CA ARG A 123 13.43 2.67 -2.27
C ARG A 123 14.41 2.38 -3.39
N ASN A 124 15.70 2.60 -3.17
CA ASN A 124 16.74 2.41 -4.18
C ASN A 124 16.82 0.95 -4.64
N ASN A 125 16.71 0.00 -3.72
CA ASN A 125 16.67 -1.43 -4.05
C ASN A 125 15.45 -1.78 -4.92
N LEU A 126 14.25 -1.31 -4.56
CA LEU A 126 13.03 -1.56 -5.33
C LEU A 126 13.07 -0.90 -6.71
N LEU A 127 13.56 0.36 -6.79
CA LEU A 127 13.71 1.08 -8.05
C LEU A 127 14.72 0.40 -8.97
N SER A 128 15.84 -0.10 -8.42
CA SER A 128 16.84 -0.84 -9.17
C SER A 128 16.25 -2.12 -9.76
N GLU A 129 15.52 -2.91 -8.95
CA GLU A 129 14.90 -4.15 -9.41
C GLU A 129 13.86 -3.89 -10.51
N LEU A 130 12.97 -2.91 -10.32
CA LEU A 130 11.96 -2.55 -11.33
C LEU A 130 12.60 -2.03 -12.62
N THR A 131 13.68 -1.25 -12.52
CA THR A 131 14.42 -0.73 -13.69
C THR A 131 15.04 -1.89 -14.46
N HIS A 132 15.75 -2.79 -13.77
CA HIS A 132 16.32 -3.98 -14.40
C HIS A 132 15.26 -4.83 -15.11
N GLN A 133 14.07 -4.99 -14.53
CA GLN A 133 12.98 -5.73 -15.17
C GLN A 133 12.43 -5.03 -16.42
N ILE A 134 12.22 -3.72 -16.35
CA ILE A 134 11.81 -2.92 -17.53
C ILE A 134 12.83 -3.09 -18.64
N ASP A 135 14.13 -2.99 -18.33
CA ASP A 135 15.20 -3.13 -19.31
C ASP A 135 15.23 -4.54 -19.92
N ARG A 136 14.98 -5.59 -19.14
CA ARG A 136 14.84 -6.97 -19.65
C ARG A 136 13.66 -7.11 -20.60
N PHE A 137 12.51 -6.52 -20.28
CA PHE A 137 11.36 -6.53 -21.18
C PHE A 137 11.64 -5.77 -22.48
N GLU A 138 12.28 -4.61 -22.43
CA GLU A 138 12.70 -3.87 -23.62
C GLU A 138 13.67 -4.69 -24.49
N ALA A 139 14.60 -5.42 -23.86
CA ALA A 139 15.56 -6.28 -24.55
C ALA A 139 14.92 -7.46 -25.27
N PHE A 140 13.74 -7.94 -24.86
CA PHE A 140 13.03 -8.99 -25.59
C PHE A 140 12.45 -8.53 -26.92
N LYS A 141 12.16 -7.23 -27.10
CA LYS A 141 11.59 -6.71 -28.36
C LYS A 141 12.44 -7.04 -29.60
N PRO A 142 13.76 -6.79 -29.63
CA PRO A 142 14.59 -7.21 -30.76
C PRO A 142 14.64 -8.74 -30.90
N GLU A 143 14.73 -9.51 -29.82
CA GLU A 143 14.70 -10.99 -29.88
C GLU A 143 13.41 -11.53 -30.53
N ILE A 144 12.25 -10.94 -30.19
CA ILE A 144 10.97 -11.28 -30.81
C ILE A 144 10.99 -10.94 -32.31
N LYS A 145 11.46 -9.74 -32.68
CA LYS A 145 11.45 -9.26 -34.07
C LYS A 145 12.28 -10.14 -35.01
N ILE A 146 13.42 -10.67 -34.54
CA ILE A 146 14.32 -11.50 -35.35
C ILE A 146 13.94 -12.98 -35.38
N SER A 147 12.95 -13.42 -34.58
CA SER A 147 12.48 -14.81 -34.55
C SER A 147 11.91 -15.21 -35.91
N LYS A 148 12.39 -16.33 -36.47
CA LYS A 148 12.03 -16.78 -37.84
C LYS A 148 11.12 -18.00 -37.84
N THR A 149 11.21 -18.82 -36.79
CA THR A 149 10.49 -20.08 -36.69
C THR A 149 9.55 -20.11 -35.49
N LYS A 150 8.56 -21.02 -35.50
CA LYS A 150 7.69 -21.25 -34.33
C LYS A 150 8.50 -21.64 -33.09
N LYS A 151 9.64 -22.31 -33.27
CA LYS A 151 10.54 -22.70 -32.18
C LYS A 151 11.21 -21.48 -31.55
N ASP A 152 11.69 -20.53 -32.36
CA ASP A 152 12.31 -19.29 -31.86
C ASP A 152 11.32 -18.48 -31.03
N VAL A 153 10.10 -18.31 -31.55
CA VAL A 153 9.01 -17.60 -30.86
C VAL A 153 8.70 -18.25 -29.51
N ARG A 154 8.63 -19.59 -29.44
CA ARG A 154 8.42 -20.31 -28.17
C ARG A 154 9.56 -20.11 -27.18
N GLN A 155 10.81 -20.19 -27.64
CA GLN A 155 11.97 -19.97 -26.78
C GLN A 155 11.99 -18.55 -26.19
N VAL A 156 11.66 -17.54 -26.99
CA VAL A 156 11.54 -16.16 -26.49
C VAL A 156 10.35 -16.04 -25.53
N ALA A 157 9.21 -16.68 -25.81
CA ALA A 157 8.06 -16.71 -24.92
C ALA A 157 8.41 -17.29 -23.53
N ASP A 158 9.17 -18.38 -23.48
CA ASP A 158 9.60 -19.00 -22.22
C ASP A 158 10.50 -18.06 -21.41
N LYS A 159 11.46 -17.38 -22.05
CA LYS A 159 12.28 -16.35 -21.37
C LYS A 159 11.43 -15.19 -20.83
N ILE A 160 10.47 -14.71 -21.61
CA ILE A 160 9.57 -13.63 -21.20
C ILE A 160 8.74 -14.08 -19.99
N LYS A 161 8.23 -15.32 -20.00
CA LYS A 161 7.46 -15.90 -18.89
C LYS A 161 8.27 -15.92 -17.59
N ASP A 162 9.54 -16.31 -17.65
CA ASP A 162 10.40 -16.35 -16.46
C ASP A 162 10.61 -14.95 -15.86
N VAL A 163 10.87 -13.95 -16.72
CA VAL A 163 11.00 -12.55 -16.29
C VAL A 163 9.67 -11.99 -15.80
N TRP A 164 8.55 -12.38 -16.41
CA TRP A 164 7.21 -12.01 -15.98
C TRP A 164 6.91 -12.47 -14.55
N ILE A 165 7.19 -13.73 -14.24
CA ILE A 165 6.98 -14.29 -12.90
C ILE A 165 7.82 -13.52 -11.87
N LYS A 166 9.12 -13.33 -12.16
CA LYS A 166 10.01 -12.54 -11.28
C LYS A 166 9.50 -11.12 -11.10
N SER A 167 9.06 -10.49 -12.18
CA SER A 167 8.54 -9.13 -12.14
C SER A 167 7.27 -8.99 -11.32
N ARG A 168 6.37 -9.96 -11.41
CA ARG A 168 5.18 -9.99 -10.56
C ARG A 168 5.56 -10.07 -9.09
N LEU A 169 6.46 -10.99 -8.74
CA LEU A 169 6.93 -11.15 -7.36
C LEU A 169 7.62 -9.88 -6.83
N SER A 170 8.39 -9.17 -7.65
CA SER A 170 9.03 -7.92 -7.23
C SER A 170 8.03 -6.79 -7.04
N VAL A 171 6.97 -6.72 -7.85
CA VAL A 171 5.87 -5.77 -7.64
C VAL A 171 5.16 -6.07 -6.32
N ASP A 172 4.78 -7.32 -6.08
CA ASP A 172 4.15 -7.74 -4.83
C ASP A 172 5.06 -7.41 -3.64
N HIS A 173 6.37 -7.67 -3.77
CA HIS A 173 7.36 -7.35 -2.74
C HIS A 173 7.44 -5.82 -2.46
N ALA A 174 7.44 -5.02 -3.52
CA ALA A 174 7.46 -3.57 -3.40
C ALA A 174 6.20 -3.02 -2.73
N GLU A 175 5.00 -3.53 -3.08
CA GLU A 175 3.75 -3.11 -2.44
C GLU A 175 3.75 -3.42 -0.95
N GLU A 176 4.23 -4.59 -0.57
CA GLU A 176 4.28 -5.00 0.82
C GLU A 176 5.27 -4.18 1.64
N SER A 177 6.44 -3.90 1.06
CA SER A 177 7.43 -3.01 1.68
C SER A 177 6.85 -1.61 1.93
N VAL A 178 6.05 -1.10 0.99
CA VAL A 178 5.37 0.19 1.11
C VAL A 178 4.34 0.17 2.24
N LEU A 179 3.52 -0.87 2.34
CA LEU A 179 2.51 -0.99 3.40
C LEU A 179 3.15 -0.99 4.80
N VAL A 180 4.19 -1.81 4.99
CA VAL A 180 4.93 -1.85 6.27
C VAL A 180 5.56 -0.49 6.59
N SER A 181 6.12 0.20 5.59
CA SER A 181 6.71 1.53 5.78
C SER A 181 5.66 2.57 6.18
N LYS A 182 4.49 2.54 5.55
CA LYS A 182 3.38 3.44 5.86
C LYS A 182 2.89 3.26 7.30
N GLU A 183 2.67 2.02 7.74
CA GLU A 183 2.26 1.77 9.13
C GLU A 183 3.37 2.16 10.13
N SER A 184 4.64 1.93 9.77
CA SER A 184 5.77 2.39 10.58
C SER A 184 5.78 3.93 10.73
N HIS A 185 5.47 4.65 9.65
CA HIS A 185 5.37 6.10 9.67
C HIS A 185 4.23 6.57 10.58
N LEU A 186 3.03 6.01 10.46
CA LEU A 186 1.89 6.35 11.33
C LEU A 186 2.20 6.12 12.82
N VAL A 187 2.91 5.04 13.15
CA VAL A 187 3.38 4.78 14.52
C VAL A 187 4.38 5.86 14.97
N SER A 188 5.26 6.32 14.08
CA SER A 188 6.22 7.40 14.37
C SER A 188 5.51 8.74 14.61
N GLU A 189 4.53 9.09 13.77
CA GLU A 189 3.72 10.30 13.95
C GLU A 189 2.95 10.29 15.27
N ALA A 190 2.34 9.15 15.62
CA ALA A 190 1.67 8.98 16.90
C ALA A 190 2.65 9.13 18.07
N GLY A 191 3.88 8.61 17.94
CA GLY A 191 4.96 8.84 18.91
C GLY A 191 5.33 10.32 19.06
N ALA A 192 5.41 11.07 17.96
CA ALA A 192 5.66 12.51 18.00
C ALA A 192 4.50 13.28 18.66
N ALA A 193 3.26 12.86 18.39
CA ALA A 193 2.07 13.41 19.05
C ALA A 193 2.12 13.17 20.57
N SER A 194 2.49 11.97 21.02
CA SER A 194 2.68 11.65 22.44
C SER A 194 3.65 12.63 23.13
N ILE A 195 4.80 12.89 22.52
CA ILE A 195 5.79 13.85 23.04
C ILE A 195 5.19 15.27 23.15
N SER A 196 4.43 15.70 22.13
CA SER A 196 3.75 17.00 22.13
C SER A 196 2.70 17.10 23.24
N ILE A 197 1.93 16.04 23.48
CA ILE A 197 0.93 15.95 24.54
C ILE A 197 1.60 16.04 25.91
N GLN A 198 2.69 15.29 26.13
CA GLN A 198 3.46 15.35 27.38
C GLN A 198 3.93 16.78 27.69
N LYS A 199 4.50 17.49 26.71
CA LYS A 199 4.92 18.89 26.88
C LYS A 199 3.77 19.80 27.33
N ARG A 200 2.56 19.57 26.82
CA ARG A 200 1.36 20.35 27.20
C ARG A 200 0.87 19.99 28.59
N ILE A 201 0.91 18.71 28.97
CA ILE A 201 0.63 18.25 30.32
C ILE A 201 1.58 18.92 31.32
N ASP A 202 2.88 18.96 31.02
CA ASP A 202 3.88 19.57 31.89
C ASP A 202 3.66 21.09 32.03
N ALA A 203 3.27 21.77 30.95
CA ALA A 203 2.89 23.18 30.99
C ALA A 203 1.66 23.44 31.87
N ILE A 204 0.66 22.54 31.88
CA ILE A 204 -0.51 22.65 32.77
C ILE A 204 -0.09 22.52 34.23
N LYS A 205 0.73 21.51 34.57
CA LYS A 205 1.24 21.30 35.92
C LYS A 205 2.05 22.49 36.43
N ALA A 206 2.87 23.10 35.56
CA ALA A 206 3.66 24.29 35.91
C ALA A 206 2.79 25.49 36.34
N THR A 207 1.51 25.51 35.95
CA THR A 207 0.54 26.53 36.42
C THR A 207 -0.16 26.17 37.73
N GLY A 208 0.23 25.07 38.39
CA GLY A 208 -0.39 24.56 39.62
C GLY A 208 -1.75 23.91 39.39
N LYS A 209 -2.13 23.63 38.14
CA LYS A 209 -3.39 22.97 37.80
C LYS A 209 -3.23 21.46 37.81
N ASP A 210 -4.27 20.76 38.25
CA ASP A 210 -4.33 19.30 38.17
C ASP A 210 -4.36 18.85 36.70
N ALA A 211 -3.47 17.93 36.34
CA ALA A 211 -3.36 17.35 35.00
C ALA A 211 -3.60 15.83 35.00
N SER A 212 -4.09 15.25 36.11
CA SER A 212 -4.21 13.80 36.31
C SER A 212 -5.07 13.10 35.25
N SER A 213 -6.12 13.77 34.73
CA SER A 213 -6.96 13.22 33.64
C SER A 213 -6.17 13.06 32.34
N TYR A 214 -5.39 14.08 31.97
CA TYR A 214 -4.57 14.07 30.75
C TYR A 214 -3.45 13.04 30.83
N GLU A 215 -2.85 12.86 32.01
CA GLU A 215 -1.81 11.83 32.22
C GLU A 215 -2.36 10.43 32.01
N LYS A 216 -3.54 10.12 32.57
CA LYS A 216 -4.21 8.83 32.34
C LYS A 216 -4.51 8.61 30.86
N LEU A 217 -4.97 9.67 30.17
CA LEU A 217 -5.23 9.61 28.73
C LEU A 217 -3.96 9.35 27.92
N LEU A 218 -2.87 10.05 28.25
CA LEU A 218 -1.57 9.86 27.60
C LEU A 218 -1.00 8.45 27.84
N VAL A 219 -1.18 7.88 29.04
CA VAL A 219 -0.80 6.49 29.32
C VAL A 219 -1.57 5.51 28.41
N ALA A 220 -2.90 5.67 28.32
CA ALA A 220 -3.72 4.82 27.45
C ALA A 220 -3.34 4.97 25.96
N TYR A 221 -3.07 6.21 25.53
CA TYR A 221 -2.57 6.52 24.20
C TYR A 221 -1.23 5.84 23.90
N ASN A 222 -0.27 5.94 24.83
CA ASN A 222 1.05 5.34 24.70
C ASN A 222 1.01 3.81 24.65
N ASN A 223 0.12 3.20 25.43
CA ASN A 223 -0.07 1.74 25.38
C ASN A 223 -0.53 1.29 23.98
N LYS A 224 -1.46 2.03 23.35
CA LYS A 224 -1.90 1.74 21.98
C LYS A 224 -0.78 1.90 20.96
N ILE A 225 0.05 2.94 21.07
CA ILE A 225 1.23 3.12 20.22
C ILE A 225 2.21 1.96 20.39
N ALA A 226 2.48 1.54 21.63
CA ALA A 226 3.39 0.45 21.92
C ALA A 226 2.91 -0.87 21.27
N SER A 227 1.62 -1.19 21.38
CA SER A 227 1.02 -2.33 20.69
C SER A 227 1.14 -2.23 19.17
N ALA A 228 0.84 -1.07 18.58
CA ALA A 228 0.99 -0.87 17.14
C ALA A 228 2.45 -1.05 16.67
N LYS A 229 3.41 -0.60 17.48
CA LYS A 229 4.85 -0.75 17.19
C LYS A 229 5.29 -2.21 17.19
N GLN A 230 4.78 -3.00 18.15
CA GLN A 230 5.02 -4.45 18.21
C GLN A 230 4.38 -5.16 17.00
N ASP A 231 3.16 -4.78 16.64
CA ASP A 231 2.45 -5.34 15.49
C ASP A 231 3.18 -5.08 14.16
N VAL A 232 3.67 -3.85 13.94
CA VAL A 232 4.48 -3.51 12.76
C VAL A 232 5.79 -4.31 12.73
N ALA A 233 6.47 -4.47 13.87
CA ALA A 233 7.68 -5.29 13.96
C ALA A 233 7.38 -6.75 13.60
N SER A 234 6.30 -7.31 14.15
CA SER A 234 5.87 -8.68 13.84
C SER A 234 5.49 -8.86 12.37
N ALA A 235 4.81 -7.88 11.76
CA ALA A 235 4.51 -7.90 10.34
C ALA A 235 5.78 -7.94 9.49
N LYS A 236 6.79 -7.12 9.84
CA LYS A 236 8.08 -7.10 9.15
C LYS A 236 8.82 -8.43 9.27
N GLU A 237 8.83 -9.05 10.45
CA GLU A 237 9.45 -10.35 10.68
C GLU A 237 8.79 -11.45 9.84
N LYS A 238 7.46 -11.54 9.88
CA LYS A 238 6.69 -12.53 9.10
C LYS A 238 6.86 -12.34 7.60
N TYR A 239 6.92 -11.08 7.16
CA TYR A 239 7.20 -10.77 5.77
C TYR A 239 8.58 -11.26 5.34
N ASN A 240 9.62 -10.95 6.11
CA ASN A 240 10.98 -11.42 5.82
C ASN A 240 11.04 -12.95 5.81
N ALA A 241 10.38 -13.63 6.76
CA ALA A 241 10.28 -15.09 6.76
C ALA A 241 9.59 -15.62 5.49
N ALA A 242 8.51 -14.97 5.03
CA ALA A 242 7.79 -15.36 3.82
C ALA A 242 8.64 -15.19 2.55
N THR A 243 9.60 -14.26 2.53
CA THR A 243 10.50 -14.06 1.38
C THR A 243 11.59 -15.14 1.26
N VAL A 244 11.93 -15.83 2.36
CA VAL A 244 13.00 -16.84 2.38
C VAL A 244 12.48 -18.27 2.44
N THR A 245 11.23 -18.51 2.84
CA THR A 245 10.67 -19.87 2.84
C THR A 245 10.38 -20.37 1.43
N SER A 246 10.68 -21.64 1.18
CA SER A 246 10.36 -22.35 -0.06
C SER A 246 9.06 -23.16 0.01
N ILE A 247 8.44 -23.25 1.20
CA ILE A 247 7.22 -24.04 1.42
C ILE A 247 6.00 -23.13 1.21
N GLU A 248 5.23 -23.39 0.15
CA GLU A 248 4.12 -22.49 -0.26
C GLU A 248 3.05 -22.33 0.82
N VAL A 249 2.66 -23.42 1.50
CA VAL A 249 1.66 -23.37 2.59
C VAL A 249 2.15 -22.51 3.77
N GLU A 250 3.43 -22.62 4.11
CA GLU A 250 4.04 -21.81 5.18
C GLU A 250 4.11 -20.34 4.76
N LYS A 251 4.52 -20.07 3.52
CA LYS A 251 4.54 -18.73 2.94
C LYS A 251 3.18 -18.08 3.00
N GLU A 252 2.12 -18.78 2.59
CA GLU A 252 0.75 -18.26 2.62
C GLU A 252 0.32 -17.91 4.06
N ASN A 253 0.64 -18.77 5.02
CA ASN A 253 0.35 -18.52 6.44
C ASN A 253 1.10 -17.29 6.97
N LEU A 254 2.40 -17.17 6.68
CA LEU A 254 3.20 -16.01 7.08
C LEU A 254 2.65 -14.69 6.49
N ILE A 255 2.20 -14.71 5.24
CA ILE A 255 1.56 -13.54 4.61
C ILE A 255 0.22 -13.21 5.27
N LYS A 256 -0.61 -14.21 5.60
CA LYS A 256 -1.87 -14.00 6.35
C LYS A 256 -1.60 -13.38 7.72
N GLU A 257 -0.66 -13.92 8.47
CA GLU A 257 -0.31 -13.43 9.80
C GLU A 257 0.30 -12.02 9.75
N LYS A 258 1.13 -11.72 8.74
CA LYS A 258 1.62 -10.36 8.48
C LYS A 258 0.45 -9.40 8.29
N ASN A 259 -0.53 -9.75 7.46
CA ASN A 259 -1.71 -8.92 7.20
C ASN A 259 -2.53 -8.68 8.46
N LEU A 260 -2.70 -9.71 9.30
CA LEU A 260 -3.36 -9.56 10.60
C LEU A 260 -2.61 -8.60 11.52
N SER A 261 -1.28 -8.72 11.58
CA SER A 261 -0.44 -7.79 12.35
C SER A 261 -0.56 -6.35 11.84
N LEU A 262 -0.49 -6.11 10.53
CA LEU A 262 -0.68 -4.74 9.99
C LEU A 262 -2.06 -4.17 10.29
N ALA A 263 -3.13 -4.97 10.15
CA ALA A 263 -4.48 -4.54 10.49
C ALA A 263 -4.63 -4.22 11.99
N SER A 264 -4.00 -5.02 12.85
CA SER A 264 -3.94 -4.76 14.29
C SER A 264 -3.20 -3.46 14.61
N ALA A 265 -2.04 -3.21 13.97
CA ALA A 265 -1.30 -1.97 14.12
C ALA A 265 -2.16 -0.75 13.76
N GLN A 266 -2.81 -0.80 12.59
CA GLN A 266 -3.67 0.26 12.10
C GLN A 266 -4.83 0.54 13.07
N ASN A 267 -5.48 -0.51 13.58
CA ASN A 267 -6.56 -0.37 14.57
C ASN A 267 -6.07 0.25 15.88
N ASN A 268 -4.89 -0.16 16.35
CA ASN A 268 -4.29 0.41 17.56
C ASN A 268 -3.98 1.91 17.39
N ILE A 269 -3.47 2.35 16.24
CA ILE A 269 -3.26 3.77 15.95
C ILE A 269 -4.59 4.54 15.90
N LYS A 270 -5.60 3.98 15.22
CA LYS A 270 -6.94 4.58 15.16
C LYS A 270 -7.55 4.75 16.55
N ASP A 271 -7.47 3.71 17.38
CA ASP A 271 -7.95 3.74 18.76
C ASP A 271 -7.19 4.77 19.60
N ALA A 272 -5.87 4.90 19.41
CA ALA A 272 -5.06 5.90 20.10
C ALA A 272 -5.61 7.31 19.82
N TYR A 273 -5.79 7.69 18.55
CA TYR A 273 -6.34 8.99 18.21
C TYR A 273 -7.80 9.18 18.66
N LYS A 274 -8.60 8.11 18.64
CA LYS A 274 -9.96 8.14 19.17
C LYS A 274 -9.99 8.49 20.66
N LEU A 275 -9.09 7.92 21.47
CA LEU A 275 -8.98 8.26 22.90
C LEU A 275 -8.78 9.77 23.09
N LEU A 276 -7.87 10.38 22.33
CA LEU A 276 -7.60 11.82 22.42
C LEU A 276 -8.82 12.66 22.06
N ARG A 277 -9.50 12.29 20.97
CA ARG A 277 -10.71 12.99 20.51
C ARG A 277 -11.83 12.91 21.54
N ASP A 278 -12.12 11.71 22.02
CA ASP A 278 -13.23 11.47 22.94
C ASP A 278 -12.95 12.17 24.30
N GLY A 279 -11.69 12.15 24.77
CA GLY A 279 -11.25 12.90 25.94
C GLY A 279 -11.42 14.42 25.79
N ALA A 280 -11.02 14.98 24.64
CA ALA A 280 -11.20 16.41 24.36
C ALA A 280 -12.69 16.82 24.32
N GLN A 281 -13.55 15.97 23.74
CA GLN A 281 -15.00 16.21 23.69
C GLN A 281 -15.64 16.17 25.07
N GLN A 282 -15.22 15.24 25.94
CA GLN A 282 -15.71 15.14 27.31
C GLN A 282 -15.36 16.41 28.10
N GLU A 283 -14.12 16.89 28.00
CA GLU A 283 -13.70 18.11 28.70
C GLU A 283 -14.42 19.36 28.19
N PHE A 284 -14.60 19.47 26.89
CA PHE A 284 -15.40 20.55 26.31
C PHE A 284 -16.81 20.55 26.91
N SER A 285 -17.45 19.39 26.93
CA SER A 285 -18.82 19.24 27.46
C SER A 285 -18.94 19.57 28.96
N GLN A 286 -17.87 19.37 29.75
CA GLN A 286 -17.87 19.71 31.17
C GLN A 286 -17.74 21.21 31.46
N ARG A 287 -17.21 22.01 30.51
CA ARG A 287 -17.00 23.46 30.70
C ARG A 287 -18.25 24.31 30.47
N PHE A 288 -19.22 23.76 29.75
CA PHE A 288 -20.47 24.45 29.40
C PHE A 288 -21.68 23.93 30.20
N LYS A 289 -21.42 23.18 31.28
CA LYS A 289 -22.40 22.85 32.30
C LYS A 289 -22.19 23.76 33.49
#